data_AF-A0A015LF14-F1
#
_entry.id   AF-A0A015LF14-F1
#
_cell.length_a   1.000
_cell.length_b   1.000
_cell.length_c   1.000
_cell.angle_alpha   90.00
_cell.angle_beta   90.00
_cell.angle_gamma   90.00
#
_symmetry.space_group_name_H-M   'P 1'
#
loop_
_entity.id
_entity.type
_entity.pdbx_description
1 polymer ?
#
loop_
_entity_poly.entity_id
_entity_poly.type
_entity_poly.pdbx_seq_one_letter_code
_entity_poly.pdbx_strand_id
1 'polypeptide(L)'
;MQLKIKNCNDIIVEWIPYNQLNEIKKVGKNDSAPLYSAIWTDGSLKYNYNKIEQKKISNKEVTLKYLVNSQNNITNEFLNKIKSYFVEYDNIIKIYGISQNPDTKKYIIVLENGKHCEICNEIYTDLSYKWCKLCQINNLKTNFINWTSSNEKIIELIQEMRLKIRNYDDIVVEWIPYNQLNDIKEIDKDDYSIICSAIWTDGPLKYNYDKIERIRMPNKKVALKYLVDSNNIINEFLNEAKSYTIENDDHSNIITIYGISQDIDTKGYIMVLQDCYCENCGKIYTGKRYKWCNPCQINNLKQNFASWTSGNEKVDKFIQKAQLKIDKLDDAIFEWIPYNQFDYIKEMGTTLYSAIWMNGPLCYNYDKMEWKRNPNEKINLIFYDNSFKLTNDEFLKEDNSSLFESDDFDIKIYGVSQISETKNYILILQDCYCEYFAETHEIAAM
;
A
#
# COMPACT_ATOMS: atom_id res chain seq x y z
N MET A 1 -44.09 -5.47 2.11
CA MET A 1 -43.16 -5.04 3.17
C MET A 1 -42.45 -3.79 2.66
N GLN A 2 -42.93 -2.59 3.01
CA GLN A 2 -42.18 -1.36 2.70
C GLN A 2 -41.09 -1.20 3.77
N LEU A 3 -39.82 -1.23 3.35
CA LEU A 3 -38.69 -0.90 4.23
C LEU A 3 -38.76 0.59 4.58
N LYS A 4 -38.42 0.95 5.82
CA LYS A 4 -38.36 2.35 6.27
C LYS A 4 -37.32 3.11 5.45
N ILE A 5 -37.80 4.01 4.58
CA ILE A 5 -36.99 4.98 3.86
C ILE A 5 -36.48 6.00 4.88
N LYS A 6 -35.16 6.08 5.07
CA LYS A 6 -34.48 7.04 5.93
C LYS A 6 -33.69 8.08 5.12
N ASN A 7 -33.18 7.72 3.94
CA ASN A 7 -32.36 8.57 3.09
C ASN A 7 -32.94 8.72 1.67
N CYS A 8 -32.59 9.81 0.98
CA CYS A 8 -33.03 10.09 -0.39
C CYS A 8 -32.46 9.13 -1.46
N ASN A 9 -31.46 8.33 -1.08
CA ASN A 9 -30.88 7.26 -1.90
C ASN A 9 -31.48 5.88 -1.62
N ASP A 10 -32.40 5.77 -0.66
CA ASP A 10 -33.00 4.49 -0.31
C ASP A 10 -33.94 4.03 -1.43
N ILE A 11 -33.84 2.75 -1.75
CA ILE A 11 -34.56 2.15 -2.85
C ILE A 11 -35.86 1.57 -2.33
N ILE A 12 -36.96 1.96 -2.98
CA ILE A 12 -38.29 1.42 -2.70
C ILE A 12 -38.37 0.06 -3.39
N VAL A 13 -38.31 -1.01 -2.60
CA VAL A 13 -38.57 -2.37 -3.08
C VAL A 13 -40.07 -2.51 -3.33
N GLU A 14 -40.46 -2.74 -4.59
CA GLU A 14 -41.87 -2.83 -4.99
C GLU A 14 -42.25 -4.18 -5.62
N TRP A 15 -43.56 -4.40 -5.79
CA TRP A 15 -44.04 -5.50 -6.61
C TRP A 15 -43.97 -5.08 -8.08
N ILE A 16 -43.22 -5.84 -8.89
CA ILE A 16 -43.08 -5.59 -10.32
C ILE A 16 -43.96 -6.59 -11.07
N PRO A 17 -45.06 -6.15 -11.70
CA PRO A 17 -45.88 -7.01 -12.54
C PRO A 17 -45.02 -7.71 -13.61
N TYR A 18 -45.15 -9.03 -13.73
CA TYR A 18 -44.29 -9.83 -14.62
C TYR A 18 -44.38 -9.40 -16.09
N ASN A 19 -45.53 -8.89 -16.53
CA ASN A 19 -45.74 -8.35 -17.87
C ASN A 19 -44.98 -7.05 -18.17
N GLN A 20 -44.30 -6.45 -17.18
CA GLN A 20 -43.38 -5.33 -17.37
C GLN A 20 -41.93 -5.77 -17.62
N LEU A 21 -41.65 -7.08 -17.57
CA LEU A 21 -40.32 -7.65 -17.80
C LEU A 21 -40.26 -8.27 -19.20
N ASN A 22 -39.62 -7.55 -20.11
CA ASN A 22 -39.49 -7.94 -21.52
C ASN A 22 -38.10 -8.50 -21.85
N GLU A 23 -37.98 -9.15 -23.00
CA GLU A 23 -36.71 -9.68 -23.51
C GLU A 23 -35.93 -10.56 -22.52
N ILE A 24 -36.64 -11.43 -21.79
CA ILE A 24 -36.02 -12.29 -20.78
C ILE A 24 -35.05 -13.28 -21.45
N LYS A 25 -33.76 -13.19 -21.11
CA LYS A 25 -32.68 -14.04 -21.67
C LYS A 25 -31.89 -14.66 -20.52
N LYS A 26 -31.50 -15.94 -20.64
CA LYS A 26 -30.64 -16.60 -19.63
C LYS A 26 -29.23 -16.00 -19.69
N VAL A 27 -28.64 -15.76 -18.52
CA VAL A 27 -27.30 -15.17 -18.34
C VAL A 27 -26.47 -16.06 -17.41
N GLY A 28 -25.18 -16.14 -17.70
CA GLY A 28 -24.20 -16.91 -16.93
C GLY A 28 -24.12 -18.38 -17.32
N LYS A 29 -23.01 -19.02 -16.94
CA LYS A 29 -22.68 -20.42 -17.30
C LYS A 29 -23.16 -21.45 -16.27
N ASN A 30 -23.65 -21.01 -15.12
CA ASN A 30 -24.10 -21.90 -14.06
C ASN A 30 -25.54 -22.40 -14.29
N ASP A 31 -25.67 -23.69 -14.61
CA ASP A 31 -26.97 -24.33 -14.86
C ASP A 31 -27.75 -24.65 -13.57
N SER A 32 -27.08 -24.74 -12.41
CA SER A 32 -27.73 -25.09 -11.14
C SER A 32 -28.52 -23.92 -10.53
N ALA A 33 -28.17 -22.68 -10.88
CA ALA A 33 -28.85 -21.47 -10.44
C ALA A 33 -28.89 -20.43 -11.58
N PRO A 34 -29.74 -20.64 -12.60
CA PRO A 34 -29.76 -19.79 -13.78
C PRO A 34 -30.19 -18.36 -13.43
N LEU A 35 -29.37 -17.40 -13.84
CA LEU A 35 -29.68 -15.97 -13.82
C LEU A 35 -30.32 -15.59 -15.16
N TYR A 36 -31.18 -14.57 -15.18
CA TYR A 36 -31.73 -14.05 -16.43
C TYR A 36 -31.58 -12.53 -16.48
N SER A 37 -31.39 -11.94 -17.65
CA SER A 37 -31.53 -10.50 -17.88
C SER A 37 -32.90 -10.21 -18.47
N ALA A 38 -33.45 -9.03 -18.19
CA ALA A 38 -34.69 -8.55 -18.75
C ALA A 38 -34.68 -7.03 -18.85
N ILE A 39 -35.53 -6.47 -19.71
CA ILE A 39 -35.82 -5.04 -19.77
C ILE A 39 -37.07 -4.78 -18.94
N TRP A 40 -36.92 -4.05 -17.84
CA TRP A 40 -38.04 -3.54 -17.05
C TRP A 40 -38.58 -2.25 -17.68
N THR A 41 -39.74 -2.33 -18.32
CA THR A 41 -40.31 -1.24 -19.14
C THR A 41 -40.70 -0.03 -18.31
N ASP A 42 -41.33 -0.25 -17.17
CA ASP A 42 -41.74 0.82 -16.25
C ASP A 42 -40.52 1.48 -15.60
N GLY A 43 -39.54 0.66 -15.23
CA GLY A 43 -38.27 1.12 -14.69
C GLY A 43 -38.38 1.83 -13.32
N SER A 44 -37.23 2.25 -12.77
CA SER A 44 -37.13 2.73 -11.39
C SER A 44 -37.31 4.24 -11.25
N LEU A 45 -37.89 4.69 -10.14
CA LEU A 45 -37.84 6.09 -9.71
C LEU A 45 -36.42 6.45 -9.24
N LYS A 46 -35.85 7.55 -9.76
CA LYS A 46 -34.57 8.11 -9.32
C LYS A 46 -34.75 9.57 -8.93
N TYR A 47 -34.14 9.97 -7.82
CA TYR A 47 -34.11 11.38 -7.43
C TYR A 47 -33.12 12.16 -8.29
N ASN A 48 -33.56 13.31 -8.82
CA ASN A 48 -32.73 14.20 -9.61
C ASN A 48 -32.28 15.39 -8.75
N TYR A 49 -31.01 15.37 -8.32
CA TYR A 49 -30.43 16.42 -7.46
C TYR A 49 -30.47 17.82 -8.10
N ASN A 50 -30.30 17.91 -9.42
CA ASN A 50 -30.25 19.20 -10.12
C ASN A 50 -31.62 19.88 -10.20
N LYS A 51 -32.72 19.11 -10.07
CA LYS A 51 -34.09 19.59 -10.20
C LYS A 51 -34.95 19.38 -8.95
N ILE A 52 -34.40 18.75 -7.91
CA ILE A 52 -35.09 18.45 -6.64
C ILE A 52 -36.43 17.73 -6.89
N GLU A 53 -36.46 16.80 -7.85
CA GLU A 53 -37.67 16.06 -8.24
C GLU A 53 -37.39 14.56 -8.45
N GLN A 54 -38.43 13.72 -8.35
CA GLN A 54 -38.33 12.31 -8.71
C GLN A 54 -38.59 12.13 -10.21
N LYS A 55 -37.69 11.44 -10.91
CA LYS A 55 -37.82 11.10 -12.33
C LYS A 55 -37.91 9.59 -12.52
N LYS A 56 -38.92 9.12 -13.26
CA LYS A 56 -39.04 7.72 -13.68
C LYS A 56 -38.04 7.44 -14.81
N ILE A 57 -37.21 6.42 -14.65
CA ILE A 57 -36.27 5.95 -15.69
C ILE A 57 -36.79 4.62 -16.20
N SER A 58 -37.50 4.67 -17.33
CA SER A 58 -38.08 3.51 -18.02
C SER A 58 -37.02 2.69 -18.77
N ASN A 59 -37.41 1.49 -19.22
CA ASN A 59 -36.61 0.57 -20.04
C ASN A 59 -35.24 0.24 -19.43
N LYS A 60 -35.25 -0.13 -18.15
CA LYS A 60 -34.03 -0.42 -17.41
C LYS A 60 -33.67 -1.90 -17.53
N GLU A 61 -32.42 -2.18 -17.87
CA GLU A 61 -31.93 -3.55 -17.83
C GLU A 61 -31.78 -4.02 -16.37
N VAL A 62 -32.36 -5.19 -16.08
CA VAL A 62 -32.40 -5.78 -14.74
C VAL A 62 -31.96 -7.24 -14.79
N THR A 63 -31.40 -7.70 -13.67
CA THR A 63 -31.14 -9.12 -13.44
C THR A 63 -32.33 -9.74 -12.70
N LEU A 64 -32.76 -10.91 -13.16
CA LEU A 64 -33.78 -11.75 -12.55
C LEU A 64 -33.13 -12.98 -11.93
N LYS A 65 -33.24 -13.14 -10.61
CA LYS A 65 -32.79 -14.34 -9.89
C LYS A 65 -34.02 -15.14 -9.44
N TYR A 66 -34.19 -16.32 -10.04
CA TYR A 66 -35.26 -17.26 -9.67
C TYR A 66 -34.89 -17.96 -8.37
N LEU A 67 -35.90 -18.20 -7.54
CA LEU A 67 -35.73 -18.89 -6.26
C LEU A 67 -36.13 -20.36 -6.43
N VAL A 68 -35.18 -21.26 -6.20
CA VAL A 68 -35.43 -22.70 -6.14
C VAL A 68 -36.16 -22.97 -4.80
N ASN A 69 -37.29 -23.70 -4.82
CA ASN A 69 -38.18 -24.04 -3.69
C ASN A 69 -39.34 -23.06 -3.34
N SER A 70 -39.63 -22.04 -4.14
CA SER A 70 -40.67 -21.05 -3.78
C SER A 70 -42.12 -21.54 -3.97
N GLN A 71 -42.35 -22.85 -4.14
CA GLN A 71 -43.66 -23.35 -4.57
C GLN A 71 -44.73 -23.27 -3.48
N ASN A 72 -44.39 -23.31 -2.17
CA ASN A 72 -45.42 -23.45 -1.12
C ASN A 72 -45.24 -22.69 0.22
N ASN A 73 -44.22 -21.84 0.41
CA ASN A 73 -44.17 -20.83 1.49
C ASN A 73 -42.96 -19.93 1.27
N ILE A 74 -43.08 -18.62 1.50
CA ILE A 74 -41.93 -17.71 1.58
C ILE A 74 -41.14 -18.11 2.83
N THR A 75 -40.12 -18.95 2.67
CA THR A 75 -39.32 -19.50 3.76
C THR A 75 -38.38 -18.44 4.35
N ASN A 76 -37.93 -18.64 5.60
CA ASN A 76 -36.89 -17.81 6.22
C ASN A 76 -35.62 -17.68 5.34
N GLU A 77 -35.37 -18.65 4.48
CA GLU A 77 -34.30 -18.64 3.46
C GLU A 77 -34.44 -17.45 2.48
N PHE A 78 -35.65 -17.13 2.03
CA PHE A 78 -35.93 -15.96 1.19
C PHE A 78 -35.58 -14.65 1.90
N LEU A 79 -36.05 -14.49 3.14
CA LEU A 79 -35.80 -13.29 3.92
C LEU A 79 -34.31 -13.15 4.26
N ASN A 80 -33.63 -14.25 4.55
CA ASN A 80 -32.20 -14.24 4.83
C ASN A 80 -31.37 -13.87 3.59
N LYS A 81 -31.74 -14.39 2.41
CA LYS A 81 -31.09 -14.04 1.15
C LYS A 81 -31.32 -12.58 0.74
N ILE A 82 -32.50 -12.04 0.99
CA ILE A 82 -32.77 -10.61 0.79
C ILE A 82 -31.96 -9.77 1.78
N LYS A 83 -31.92 -10.17 3.06
CA LYS A 83 -31.13 -9.49 4.10
C LYS A 83 -29.64 -9.48 3.78
N SER A 84 -29.07 -10.56 3.24
CA SER A 84 -27.64 -10.60 2.91
C SER A 84 -27.24 -9.53 1.87
N TYR A 85 -28.13 -9.20 0.93
CA TYR A 85 -27.89 -8.12 -0.05
C TYR A 85 -27.85 -6.71 0.57
N PHE A 86 -28.32 -6.53 1.81
CA PHE A 86 -28.31 -5.24 2.51
C PHE A 86 -27.17 -5.10 3.53
N VAL A 87 -26.40 -6.16 3.81
CA VAL A 87 -25.47 -6.22 4.96
C VAL A 87 -23.99 -6.22 4.56
N GLU A 88 -23.63 -6.66 3.35
CA GLU A 88 -22.22 -6.78 2.95
C GLU A 88 -21.67 -5.50 2.30
N TYR A 89 -20.80 -4.83 3.07
CA TYR A 89 -19.79 -3.80 2.78
C TYR A 89 -19.75 -3.17 1.37
N ASP A 90 -19.79 -1.83 1.33
CA ASP A 90 -19.51 -0.87 0.23
C ASP A 90 -20.17 -1.09 -1.15
N ASN A 91 -20.77 -2.24 -1.40
CA ASN A 91 -21.31 -2.68 -2.67
C ASN A 91 -22.81 -3.02 -2.53
N ILE A 92 -23.62 -2.03 -2.11
CA ILE A 92 -25.07 -2.18 -1.95
C ILE A 92 -25.70 -2.50 -3.31
N ILE A 93 -26.13 -3.75 -3.48
CA ILE A 93 -26.92 -4.13 -4.66
C ILE A 93 -28.31 -3.56 -4.53
N LYS A 94 -28.74 -2.90 -5.60
CA LYS A 94 -30.09 -2.36 -5.69
C LYS A 94 -31.07 -3.49 -5.97
N ILE A 95 -31.93 -3.76 -5.00
CA ILE A 95 -33.12 -4.59 -5.18
C ILE A 95 -34.24 -3.65 -5.62
N TYR A 96 -34.71 -3.79 -6.87
CA TYR A 96 -35.83 -2.98 -7.35
C TYR A 96 -37.16 -3.54 -6.87
N GLY A 97 -37.28 -4.87 -6.81
CA GLY A 97 -38.56 -5.45 -6.47
C GLY A 97 -38.61 -6.97 -6.52
N ILE A 98 -39.81 -7.47 -6.32
CA ILE A 98 -40.15 -8.88 -6.44
C ILE A 98 -41.22 -9.02 -7.53
N SER A 99 -41.10 -10.06 -8.33
CA SER A 99 -42.10 -10.46 -9.32
C SER A 99 -42.46 -11.94 -9.12
N GLN A 100 -43.49 -12.41 -9.81
CA GLN A 100 -43.85 -13.82 -9.86
C GLN A 100 -44.18 -14.20 -11.30
N ASN A 101 -43.53 -15.23 -11.80
CA ASN A 101 -43.82 -15.75 -13.13
C ASN A 101 -45.23 -16.40 -13.12
N PRO A 102 -46.15 -15.99 -14.01
CA PRO A 102 -47.54 -16.41 -13.97
C PRO A 102 -47.73 -17.89 -14.32
N ASP A 103 -46.82 -18.48 -15.09
CA ASP A 103 -46.93 -19.87 -15.56
C ASP A 103 -46.36 -20.85 -14.53
N THR A 104 -45.14 -20.59 -14.06
CA THR A 104 -44.41 -21.45 -13.12
C THR A 104 -44.76 -21.18 -11.65
N LYS A 105 -45.42 -20.05 -11.37
CA LYS A 105 -45.70 -19.51 -10.03
C LYS A 105 -44.45 -19.25 -9.18
N LYS A 106 -43.25 -19.33 -9.76
CA LYS A 106 -41.98 -19.07 -9.07
C LYS A 106 -41.79 -17.58 -8.82
N TYR A 107 -41.33 -17.23 -7.62
CA TYR A 107 -40.96 -15.87 -7.28
C TYR A 107 -39.60 -15.52 -7.85
N ILE A 108 -39.46 -14.25 -8.25
CA ILE A 108 -38.29 -13.69 -8.91
C ILE A 108 -37.88 -12.44 -8.13
N ILE A 109 -36.59 -12.34 -7.79
CA ILE A 109 -36.02 -11.09 -7.28
C ILE A 109 -35.49 -10.30 -8.48
N VAL A 110 -35.90 -9.03 -8.57
CA VAL A 110 -35.46 -8.09 -9.62
C VAL A 110 -34.35 -7.21 -9.06
N LEU A 111 -33.16 -7.37 -9.61
CA LEU A 111 -31.90 -6.80 -9.13
C LEU A 111 -31.27 -5.88 -10.18
N GLU A 112 -30.35 -5.03 -9.74
CA GLU A 112 -29.46 -4.31 -10.65
C GLU A 112 -28.63 -5.25 -11.53
N ASN A 113 -28.58 -4.91 -12.82
CA ASN A 113 -27.84 -5.69 -13.79
C ASN A 113 -26.31 -5.49 -13.63
N GLY A 114 -25.53 -6.49 -14.05
CA GLY A 114 -24.06 -6.39 -14.11
C GLY A 114 -23.33 -6.52 -12.77
N LYS A 115 -24.03 -6.91 -11.70
CA LYS A 115 -23.45 -7.11 -10.34
C LYS A 115 -23.09 -8.56 -10.02
N HIS A 116 -23.44 -9.49 -10.91
CA HIS A 116 -23.31 -10.93 -10.70
C HIS A 116 -22.18 -11.51 -11.54
N CYS A 117 -21.48 -12.48 -10.95
CA CYS A 117 -20.43 -13.27 -11.58
C CYS A 117 -20.98 -14.12 -12.72
N GLU A 118 -20.35 -14.02 -13.88
CA GLU A 118 -20.75 -14.75 -15.09
C GLU A 118 -20.51 -16.27 -14.99
N ILE A 119 -19.63 -16.68 -14.06
CA ILE A 119 -19.27 -18.09 -13.85
C ILE A 119 -20.23 -18.75 -12.86
N CYS A 120 -20.44 -18.16 -11.67
CA CYS A 120 -21.21 -18.81 -10.60
C CYS A 120 -22.58 -18.18 -10.33
N ASN A 121 -22.92 -17.04 -10.93
CA ASN A 121 -24.16 -16.28 -10.70
C ASN A 121 -24.34 -15.75 -9.26
N GLU A 122 -23.28 -15.80 -8.44
CA GLU A 122 -23.21 -15.07 -7.18
C GLU A 122 -22.67 -13.67 -7.40
N ILE A 123 -22.85 -12.79 -6.43
CA ILE A 123 -22.40 -11.40 -6.50
C ILE A 123 -20.88 -11.35 -6.59
N TYR A 124 -20.34 -10.41 -7.38
CA TYR A 124 -18.91 -10.13 -7.32
C TYR A 124 -18.53 -9.55 -5.96
N THR A 125 -17.53 -10.13 -5.34
CA THR A 125 -16.98 -9.63 -4.07
C THR A 125 -16.41 -8.22 -4.25
N ASP A 126 -15.80 -7.95 -5.40
CA ASP A 126 -15.42 -6.59 -5.83
C ASP A 126 -16.10 -6.25 -7.16
N LEU A 127 -17.02 -5.28 -7.11
CA LEU A 127 -17.77 -4.82 -8.26
C LEU A 127 -16.92 -4.02 -9.26
N SER A 128 -15.94 -3.26 -8.78
CA SER A 128 -15.09 -2.39 -9.61
C SER A 128 -14.24 -3.23 -10.57
N TYR A 129 -13.75 -4.37 -10.09
CA TYR A 129 -12.89 -5.26 -10.86
C TYR A 129 -13.59 -6.54 -11.34
N LYS A 130 -14.92 -6.64 -11.15
CA LYS A 130 -15.71 -7.85 -11.44
C LYS A 130 -15.03 -9.11 -10.89
N TRP A 131 -14.53 -9.03 -9.65
CA TRP A 131 -13.77 -10.11 -9.04
C TRP A 131 -14.67 -10.94 -8.13
N CYS A 132 -14.71 -12.25 -8.37
CA CYS A 132 -15.52 -13.19 -7.61
C CYS A 132 -14.64 -14.09 -6.73
N LYS A 133 -14.56 -13.79 -5.43
CA LYS A 133 -13.76 -14.55 -4.47
C LYS A 133 -14.06 -16.05 -4.52
N LEU A 134 -15.33 -16.42 -4.58
CA LEU A 134 -15.76 -17.82 -4.60
C LEU A 134 -15.22 -18.57 -5.84
N CYS A 135 -15.33 -17.96 -7.02
CA CYS A 135 -14.81 -18.57 -8.25
C CYS A 135 -13.29 -18.71 -8.21
N GLN A 136 -12.60 -17.72 -7.64
CA GLN A 136 -11.14 -17.72 -7.53
C GLN A 136 -10.67 -18.81 -6.56
N ILE A 137 -11.26 -18.91 -5.37
CA ILE A 137 -10.94 -19.98 -4.41
C ILE A 137 -11.24 -21.36 -5.01
N ASN A 138 -12.36 -21.53 -5.72
CA ASN A 138 -12.71 -22.80 -6.33
C ASN A 138 -11.73 -23.19 -7.47
N ASN A 139 -11.31 -22.23 -8.30
CA ASN A 139 -10.30 -22.46 -9.33
C ASN A 139 -8.95 -22.85 -8.72
N LEU A 140 -8.53 -22.17 -7.65
CA LEU A 140 -7.31 -22.52 -6.91
C LEU A 140 -7.41 -23.93 -6.29
N LYS A 141 -8.60 -24.34 -5.86
CA LYS A 141 -8.86 -25.69 -5.34
C LYS A 141 -8.67 -26.80 -6.36
N THR A 142 -9.10 -26.60 -7.60
CA THR A 142 -8.97 -27.61 -8.65
C THR A 142 -7.53 -27.82 -9.12
N ASN A 143 -6.66 -26.82 -8.93
CA ASN A 143 -5.24 -26.88 -9.37
C ASN A 143 -4.30 -27.58 -8.37
N PHE A 144 -4.80 -28.07 -7.22
CA PHE A 144 -3.97 -28.70 -6.18
C PHE A 144 -3.37 -30.06 -6.58
N ILE A 145 -3.93 -30.74 -7.57
CA ILE A 145 -3.54 -32.11 -7.96
C ILE A 145 -2.11 -32.17 -8.55
N ASN A 146 -1.51 -31.02 -8.91
CA ASN A 146 -0.23 -30.96 -9.61
C ASN A 146 0.98 -30.67 -8.71
N TRP A 147 0.83 -30.56 -7.40
CA TRP A 147 1.95 -30.22 -6.50
C TRP A 147 2.57 -31.44 -5.85
N THR A 148 3.74 -31.83 -6.36
CA THR A 148 4.61 -32.89 -5.85
C THR A 148 5.50 -32.42 -4.69
N SER A 149 5.03 -31.56 -3.79
CA SER A 149 5.79 -31.33 -2.55
C SER A 149 5.56 -32.52 -1.62
N SER A 150 6.61 -33.24 -1.25
CA SER A 150 6.51 -34.48 -0.47
C SER A 150 6.08 -34.30 1.00
N ASN A 151 5.71 -33.09 1.43
CA ASN A 151 5.38 -32.77 2.82
C ASN A 151 3.98 -32.15 2.96
N GLU A 152 3.10 -32.90 3.61
CA GLU A 152 1.69 -32.54 3.87
C GLU A 152 1.56 -31.20 4.60
N LYS A 153 2.42 -30.91 5.58
CA LYS A 153 2.36 -29.66 6.35
C LYS A 153 2.60 -28.41 5.49
N ILE A 154 3.45 -28.52 4.46
CA ILE A 154 3.71 -27.41 3.53
C ILE A 154 2.50 -27.19 2.64
N ILE A 155 1.88 -28.27 2.17
CA ILE A 155 0.65 -28.20 1.38
C ILE A 155 -0.46 -27.54 2.21
N GLU A 156 -0.65 -27.97 3.47
CA GLU A 156 -1.61 -27.38 4.41
C GLU A 156 -1.36 -25.88 4.61
N LEU A 157 -0.10 -25.46 4.82
CA LEU A 157 0.25 -24.06 4.96
C LEU A 157 -0.15 -23.22 3.74
N ILE A 158 0.17 -23.69 2.53
CA ILE A 158 -0.17 -22.98 1.30
C ILE A 158 -1.70 -22.91 1.14
N GLN A 159 -2.43 -23.97 1.49
CA GLN A 159 -3.88 -23.98 1.47
C GLN A 159 -4.46 -22.96 2.47
N GLU A 160 -3.98 -22.96 3.71
CA GLU A 160 -4.38 -21.99 4.74
C GLU A 160 -4.18 -20.55 4.25
N MET A 161 -3.02 -20.24 3.65
CA MET A 161 -2.73 -18.90 3.12
C MET A 161 -3.67 -18.51 1.98
N ARG A 162 -3.97 -19.41 1.05
CA ARG A 162 -4.91 -19.14 -0.05
C ARG A 162 -6.34 -18.87 0.44
N LEU A 163 -6.76 -19.48 1.55
CA LEU A 163 -8.07 -19.20 2.15
C LEU A 163 -8.15 -17.80 2.77
N LYS A 164 -6.99 -17.17 3.07
CA LYS A 164 -6.93 -15.80 3.60
C LYS A 164 -7.19 -14.73 2.54
N ILE A 165 -7.17 -15.05 1.24
CA ILE A 165 -7.40 -14.08 0.15
C ILE A 165 -8.75 -13.37 0.34
N ARG A 166 -8.74 -12.04 0.35
CA ARG A 166 -9.90 -11.15 0.49
C ARG A 166 -10.09 -10.23 -0.70
N ASN A 167 -8.99 -9.83 -1.34
CA ASN A 167 -9.00 -8.85 -2.43
C ASN A 167 -8.51 -9.46 -3.75
N TYR A 168 -8.76 -8.73 -4.83
CA TYR A 168 -8.39 -9.17 -6.18
C TYR A 168 -6.88 -9.12 -6.44
N ASP A 169 -6.19 -8.21 -5.75
CA ASP A 169 -4.76 -7.96 -5.85
C ASP A 169 -3.92 -8.75 -4.83
N ASP A 170 -4.56 -9.42 -3.86
CA ASP A 170 -3.87 -10.33 -2.94
C ASP A 170 -3.08 -11.40 -3.71
N ILE A 171 -1.91 -11.69 -3.15
CA ILE A 171 -0.97 -12.68 -3.64
C ILE A 171 -1.52 -14.09 -3.41
N VAL A 172 -1.42 -14.91 -4.46
CA VAL A 172 -1.69 -16.34 -4.37
C VAL A 172 -0.39 -17.05 -4.03
N VAL A 173 -0.26 -17.44 -2.77
CA VAL A 173 0.87 -18.27 -2.34
C VAL A 173 0.86 -19.61 -3.08
N GLU A 174 2.01 -20.05 -3.55
CA GLU A 174 2.14 -21.31 -4.29
C GLU A 174 3.41 -22.09 -3.97
N TRP A 175 3.40 -23.37 -4.33
CA TRP A 175 4.62 -24.14 -4.43
C TRP A 175 5.36 -23.73 -5.71
N ILE A 176 6.59 -23.25 -5.55
CA ILE A 176 7.45 -22.77 -6.64
C ILE A 176 8.52 -23.82 -6.90
N PRO A 177 8.52 -24.50 -8.06
CA PRO A 177 9.60 -25.40 -8.44
C PRO A 177 10.94 -24.68 -8.44
N TYR A 178 11.96 -25.26 -7.81
CA TYR A 178 13.27 -24.62 -7.64
C TYR A 178 13.94 -24.24 -8.95
N ASN A 179 13.73 -25.01 -10.01
CA ASN A 179 14.24 -24.71 -11.36
C ASN A 179 13.64 -23.47 -12.02
N GLN A 180 12.64 -22.82 -11.40
CA GLN A 180 12.12 -21.52 -11.83
C GLN A 180 12.84 -20.34 -11.16
N LEU A 181 13.79 -20.61 -10.25
CA LEU A 181 14.58 -19.60 -9.54
C LEU A 181 15.96 -19.52 -10.17
N ASN A 182 16.21 -18.42 -10.88
CA ASN A 182 17.47 -18.15 -11.57
C ASN A 182 18.25 -17.02 -10.90
N ASP A 183 19.52 -16.86 -11.31
CA ASP A 183 20.40 -15.77 -10.87
C ASP A 183 20.47 -15.62 -9.34
N ILE A 184 20.52 -16.76 -8.63
CA ILE A 184 20.58 -16.78 -7.17
C ILE A 184 21.91 -16.19 -6.70
N LYS A 185 21.86 -15.13 -5.90
CA LYS A 185 23.02 -14.47 -5.30
C LYS A 185 22.82 -14.26 -3.81
N GLU A 186 23.75 -14.73 -3.00
CA GLU A 186 23.77 -14.49 -1.55
C GLU A 186 23.88 -12.98 -1.28
N ILE A 187 23.01 -12.47 -0.42
CA ILE A 187 23.01 -11.09 0.07
C ILE A 187 23.61 -11.04 1.47
N ASP A 188 23.17 -11.97 2.33
CA ASP A 188 23.54 -11.99 3.73
C ASP A 188 23.40 -13.40 4.29
N LYS A 189 24.22 -13.69 5.28
CA LYS A 189 24.27 -14.98 5.95
C LYS A 189 24.62 -14.77 7.41
N ASP A 190 23.74 -15.26 8.28
CA ASP A 190 23.97 -15.35 9.71
C ASP A 190 23.94 -16.82 10.17
N ASP A 191 24.00 -17.03 11.48
CA ASP A 191 24.02 -18.37 12.09
C ASP A 191 22.67 -19.11 11.93
N TYR A 192 21.59 -18.41 11.55
CA TYR A 192 20.22 -18.94 11.52
C TYR A 192 19.63 -19.04 10.12
N SER A 193 20.04 -18.15 9.21
CA SER A 193 19.43 -17.99 7.91
C SER A 193 20.39 -17.45 6.85
N ILE A 194 20.08 -17.79 5.61
CA ILE A 194 20.74 -17.26 4.42
C ILE A 194 19.69 -16.51 3.62
N ILE A 195 20.00 -15.27 3.24
CA ILE A 195 19.16 -14.44 2.37
C ILE A 195 19.84 -14.35 1.01
N CYS A 196 19.12 -14.73 -0.04
CA CYS A 196 19.57 -14.59 -1.42
C CYS A 196 18.60 -13.72 -2.23
N SER A 197 19.10 -13.02 -3.25
CA SER A 197 18.26 -12.49 -4.34
C SER A 197 18.16 -13.55 -5.44
N ALA A 198 17.02 -13.58 -6.13
CA ALA A 198 16.81 -14.43 -7.29
C ALA A 198 15.81 -13.81 -8.27
N ILE A 199 15.72 -14.38 -9.48
CA ILE A 199 14.69 -14.09 -10.46
C ILE A 199 13.76 -15.30 -10.54
N TRP A 200 12.49 -15.10 -10.22
CA TRP A 200 11.44 -16.09 -10.47
C TRP A 200 10.92 -15.96 -11.90
N THR A 201 11.19 -16.95 -12.74
CA THR A 201 10.93 -16.91 -14.19
C THR A 201 9.44 -16.84 -14.53
N ASP A 202 8.60 -17.66 -13.90
CA ASP A 202 7.15 -17.64 -14.10
C ASP A 202 6.50 -16.46 -13.38
N GLY A 203 7.02 -16.13 -12.20
CA GLY A 203 6.56 -15.05 -11.35
C GLY A 203 5.14 -15.24 -10.80
N PRO A 204 4.68 -14.28 -9.97
CA PRO A 204 3.42 -14.41 -9.25
C PRO A 204 2.21 -14.27 -10.19
N LEU A 205 1.08 -14.85 -9.76
CA LEU A 205 -0.21 -14.66 -10.40
C LEU A 205 -0.84 -13.32 -9.99
N LYS A 206 -1.09 -12.44 -10.97
CA LYS A 206 -1.83 -11.19 -10.79
C LYS A 206 -3.19 -11.26 -11.48
N TYR A 207 -4.22 -10.72 -10.83
CA TYR A 207 -5.53 -10.61 -11.45
C TYR A 207 -5.54 -9.52 -12.54
N ASN A 208 -6.00 -9.90 -13.73
CA ASN A 208 -6.19 -9.00 -14.87
C ASN A 208 -7.70 -8.74 -15.03
N TYR A 209 -8.10 -7.49 -14.86
CA TYR A 209 -9.51 -7.08 -14.89
C TYR A 209 -10.11 -7.09 -16.30
N ASP A 210 -9.29 -6.85 -17.34
CA ASP A 210 -9.76 -6.88 -18.74
C ASP A 210 -10.14 -8.30 -19.18
N LYS A 211 -9.38 -9.29 -18.74
CA LYS A 211 -9.59 -10.71 -19.05
C LYS A 211 -10.39 -11.47 -18.00
N ILE A 212 -10.61 -10.87 -16.82
CA ILE A 212 -11.29 -11.49 -15.67
C ILE A 212 -10.62 -12.83 -15.28
N GLU A 213 -9.28 -12.86 -15.32
CA GLU A 213 -8.49 -14.05 -15.03
C GLU A 213 -7.17 -13.69 -14.35
N ARG A 214 -6.49 -14.70 -13.76
CA ARG A 214 -5.14 -14.51 -13.24
C ARG A 214 -4.11 -14.81 -14.32
N ILE A 215 -3.18 -13.87 -14.51
CA ILE A 215 -2.06 -13.98 -15.44
C ILE A 215 -0.74 -14.00 -14.68
N ARG A 216 0.28 -14.66 -15.26
CA ARG A 216 1.64 -14.70 -14.72
C ARG A 216 2.36 -13.38 -14.96
N MET A 217 3.16 -12.96 -13.98
CA MET A 217 4.06 -11.81 -14.09
C MET A 217 5.52 -12.30 -14.14
N PRO A 218 6.02 -12.73 -15.31
CA PRO A 218 7.31 -13.39 -15.43
C PRO A 218 8.49 -12.50 -15.04
N ASN A 219 9.62 -13.15 -14.75
CA ASN A 219 10.91 -12.52 -14.42
C ASN A 219 10.83 -11.57 -13.22
N LYS A 220 10.10 -11.96 -12.18
CA LYS A 220 9.97 -11.17 -10.95
C LYS A 220 11.22 -11.36 -10.09
N LYS A 221 11.89 -10.26 -9.72
CA LYS A 221 12.95 -10.29 -8.70
C LYS A 221 12.32 -10.59 -7.33
N VAL A 222 12.88 -11.54 -6.61
CA VAL A 222 12.42 -12.05 -5.31
C VAL A 222 13.58 -12.21 -4.35
N ALA A 223 13.27 -12.23 -3.06
CA ALA A 223 14.21 -12.66 -2.03
C ALA A 223 13.91 -14.11 -1.65
N LEU A 224 14.96 -14.91 -1.47
CA LEU A 224 14.90 -16.28 -0.99
C LEU A 224 15.45 -16.28 0.44
N LYS A 225 14.64 -16.76 1.38
CA LYS A 225 15.10 -16.97 2.76
C LYS A 225 15.20 -18.47 3.03
N TYR A 226 16.42 -18.91 3.30
CA TYR A 226 16.76 -20.25 3.73
C TYR A 226 16.91 -20.24 5.25
N LEU A 227 16.27 -21.17 5.95
CA LEU A 227 16.57 -21.42 7.36
C LEU A 227 17.58 -22.57 7.44
N VAL A 228 18.63 -22.39 8.25
CA VAL A 228 19.62 -23.44 8.50
C VAL A 228 18.91 -24.65 9.10
N ASP A 229 19.14 -25.84 8.53
CA ASP A 229 18.48 -27.10 8.93
C ASP A 229 16.94 -27.08 8.93
N SER A 230 16.31 -26.34 8.02
CA SER A 230 14.84 -26.16 7.94
C SER A 230 14.01 -27.46 8.04
N ASN A 231 14.57 -28.59 7.61
CA ASN A 231 13.91 -29.90 7.69
C ASN A 231 13.74 -30.39 9.13
N ASN A 232 14.67 -30.07 10.02
CA ASN A 232 14.63 -30.40 11.43
C ASN A 232 13.76 -29.42 12.23
N ILE A 233 13.64 -28.17 11.75
CA ILE A 233 12.87 -27.08 12.38
C ILE A 233 11.62 -26.69 11.58
N ILE A 234 10.94 -27.69 11.00
CA ILE A 234 9.78 -27.44 10.12
C ILE A 234 8.69 -26.58 10.78
N ASN A 235 8.43 -26.73 12.08
CA ASN A 235 7.42 -25.93 12.76
C ASN A 235 7.82 -24.45 12.89
N GLU A 236 9.11 -24.17 13.09
CA GLU A 236 9.63 -22.79 13.13
C GLU A 236 9.53 -22.15 11.75
N PHE A 237 9.92 -22.87 10.70
CA PHE A 237 9.73 -22.47 9.31
C PHE A 237 8.26 -22.12 9.01
N LEU A 238 7.32 -23.00 9.41
CA LEU A 238 5.90 -22.77 9.19
C LEU A 238 5.38 -21.54 9.95
N ASN A 239 5.80 -21.35 11.20
CA ASN A 239 5.40 -20.20 12.01
C ASN A 239 5.92 -18.89 11.41
N GLU A 240 7.17 -18.88 10.96
CA GLU A 240 7.75 -17.72 10.30
C GLU A 240 7.03 -17.42 8.99
N ALA A 241 6.81 -18.43 8.14
CA ALA A 241 6.07 -18.28 6.90
C ALA A 241 4.67 -17.69 7.15
N LYS A 242 3.96 -18.15 8.20
CA LYS A 242 2.63 -17.62 8.58
C LYS A 242 2.64 -16.17 9.04
N SER A 243 3.79 -15.63 9.47
CA SER A 243 3.93 -14.24 9.91
C SER A 243 3.94 -13.24 8.75
N TYR A 244 4.27 -13.70 7.55
CA TYR A 244 4.25 -12.87 6.34
C TYR A 244 2.82 -12.63 5.83
N THR A 245 2.65 -11.49 5.16
CA THR A 245 1.37 -11.12 4.55
C THR A 245 1.25 -11.64 3.12
N ILE A 246 0.01 -11.74 2.66
CA ILE A 246 -0.32 -11.98 1.25
C ILE A 246 -0.91 -10.73 0.58
N GLU A 247 -1.09 -9.66 1.36
CA GLU A 247 -1.61 -8.39 0.87
C GLU A 247 -0.54 -7.74 0.00
N ASN A 248 -0.93 -7.30 -1.20
CA ASN A 248 -0.02 -6.65 -2.13
C ASN A 248 0.05 -5.14 -1.84
N ASP A 249 0.54 -4.79 -0.65
CA ASP A 249 0.67 -3.41 -0.17
C ASP A 249 2.14 -3.03 0.06
N ASP A 250 2.67 -2.18 -0.82
CA ASP A 250 4.03 -1.65 -0.73
C ASP A 250 4.22 -0.64 0.42
N HIS A 251 3.13 -0.18 1.06
CA HIS A 251 3.16 0.68 2.24
C HIS A 251 3.17 -0.10 3.56
N SER A 252 2.89 -1.40 3.52
CA SER A 252 2.88 -2.24 4.72
C SER A 252 4.30 -2.47 5.24
N ASN A 253 4.47 -2.45 6.56
CA ASN A 253 5.72 -2.86 7.21
C ASN A 253 5.93 -4.38 7.15
N ILE A 254 4.90 -5.18 6.90
CA ILE A 254 4.97 -6.64 6.83
C ILE A 254 5.48 -7.07 5.45
N ILE A 255 6.35 -8.08 5.39
CA ILE A 255 6.87 -8.62 4.12
C ILE A 255 5.82 -9.51 3.46
N THR A 256 5.70 -9.39 2.14
CA THR A 256 4.81 -10.24 1.34
C THR A 256 5.49 -11.57 1.00
N ILE A 257 4.78 -12.69 1.22
CA ILE A 257 5.21 -14.02 0.78
C ILE A 257 4.56 -14.37 -0.56
N TYR A 258 5.38 -14.82 -1.52
CA TYR A 258 4.92 -15.29 -2.82
C TYR A 258 4.73 -16.80 -2.87
N GLY A 259 5.55 -17.55 -2.14
CA GLY A 259 5.50 -19.00 -2.23
C GLY A 259 6.55 -19.68 -1.39
N ILE A 260 6.55 -21.00 -1.52
CA ILE A 260 7.51 -21.88 -0.87
C ILE A 260 8.17 -22.72 -1.96
N SER A 261 9.47 -22.88 -1.85
CA SER A 261 10.25 -23.79 -2.70
C SER A 261 11.01 -24.79 -1.83
N GLN A 262 11.70 -25.72 -2.48
CA GLN A 262 12.60 -26.64 -1.82
C GLN A 262 13.86 -26.78 -2.65
N ASP A 263 14.99 -26.58 -1.99
CA ASP A 263 16.31 -26.73 -2.57
C ASP A 263 16.53 -28.18 -3.03
N ILE A 264 17.03 -28.35 -4.25
CA ILE A 264 17.15 -29.67 -4.87
C ILE A 264 18.22 -30.52 -4.16
N ASP A 265 19.29 -29.88 -3.67
CA ASP A 265 20.47 -30.57 -3.15
C ASP A 265 20.34 -30.83 -1.64
N THR A 266 20.03 -29.79 -0.87
CA THR A 266 19.92 -29.86 0.59
C THR A 266 18.57 -30.41 1.06
N LYS A 267 17.55 -30.42 0.17
CA LYS A 267 16.14 -30.67 0.49
C LYS A 267 15.56 -29.68 1.50
N GLY A 268 16.26 -28.58 1.81
CA GLY A 268 15.76 -27.52 2.69
C GLY A 268 14.61 -26.75 2.05
N TYR A 269 13.66 -26.30 2.86
CA TYR A 269 12.56 -25.44 2.40
C TYR A 269 13.01 -23.99 2.34
N ILE A 270 12.49 -23.28 1.35
CA ILE A 270 12.86 -21.90 1.04
C ILE A 270 11.58 -21.07 1.02
N MET A 271 11.59 -19.94 1.71
CA MET A 271 10.53 -18.93 1.59
C MET A 271 10.86 -18.00 0.44
N VAL A 272 9.93 -17.84 -0.50
CA VAL A 272 10.06 -16.90 -1.63
C VAL A 272 9.27 -15.64 -1.27
N LEU A 273 10.00 -14.55 -1.06
CA LEU A 273 9.52 -13.30 -0.48
C LEU A 273 9.68 -12.12 -1.45
N GLN A 274 9.03 -11.01 -1.11
CA GLN A 274 9.25 -9.72 -1.76
C GLN A 274 10.74 -9.31 -1.73
N ASP A 275 11.23 -8.75 -2.84
CA ASP A 275 12.59 -8.18 -2.95
C ASP A 275 12.70 -6.87 -2.15
N CYS A 276 12.81 -7.00 -0.82
CA CYS A 276 12.88 -5.88 0.11
C CYS A 276 14.10 -5.92 1.04
N TYR A 277 15.11 -6.71 0.70
CA TYR A 277 16.35 -6.84 1.47
C TYR A 277 17.44 -5.96 0.88
N CYS A 278 18.20 -5.30 1.75
CA CYS A 278 19.28 -4.43 1.37
C CYS A 278 20.48 -5.23 0.89
N GLU A 279 20.90 -4.99 -0.36
CA GLU A 279 22.04 -5.66 -0.98
C GLU A 279 23.37 -5.38 -0.26
N ASN A 280 23.46 -4.30 0.52
CA ASN A 280 24.67 -3.90 1.23
C ASN A 280 24.78 -4.46 2.64
N CYS A 281 23.66 -4.82 3.29
CA CYS A 281 23.70 -5.20 4.72
C CYS A 281 22.72 -6.31 5.13
N GLY A 282 21.98 -6.91 4.19
CA GLY A 282 21.03 -7.99 4.50
C GLY A 282 19.77 -7.59 5.26
N LYS A 283 19.69 -6.36 5.79
CA LYS A 283 18.51 -5.89 6.53
C LYS A 283 17.38 -5.51 5.58
N ILE A 284 16.15 -5.60 6.06
CA ILE A 284 14.97 -5.11 5.32
C ILE A 284 15.12 -3.60 5.11
N TYR A 285 14.79 -3.12 3.91
CA TYR A 285 14.74 -1.68 3.63
C TYR A 285 13.72 -0.98 4.54
N THR A 286 14.14 0.13 5.17
CA THR A 286 13.24 1.01 5.92
C THR A 286 12.16 1.59 5.00
N GLY A 287 12.55 2.03 3.80
CA GLY A 287 11.62 2.45 2.74
C GLY A 287 11.61 1.44 1.59
N LYS A 288 10.79 0.39 1.69
CA LYS A 288 10.76 -0.74 0.72
C LYS A 288 10.55 -0.29 -0.72
N ARG A 289 9.58 0.60 -0.95
CA ARG A 289 9.22 1.13 -2.27
C ARG A 289 10.40 1.79 -2.99
N TYR A 290 11.28 2.43 -2.24
CA TYR A 290 12.41 3.21 -2.76
C TYR A 290 13.76 2.57 -2.47
N LYS A 291 13.74 1.32 -1.97
CA LYS A 291 14.93 0.56 -1.54
C LYS A 291 15.86 1.37 -0.64
N TRP A 292 15.27 2.16 0.26
CA TRP A 292 16.03 2.99 1.18
C TRP A 292 16.36 2.22 2.46
N CYS A 293 17.66 2.17 2.79
CA CYS A 293 18.16 1.49 3.97
C CYS A 293 18.74 2.49 4.96
N ASN A 294 17.98 2.85 5.99
CA ASN A 294 18.44 3.76 7.03
C ASN A 294 19.74 3.25 7.72
N PRO A 295 19.87 1.95 8.10
CA PRO A 295 21.13 1.45 8.65
C PRO A 295 22.36 1.68 7.76
N CYS A 296 22.23 1.48 6.44
CA CYS A 296 23.32 1.75 5.50
C CYS A 296 23.63 3.24 5.39
N GLN A 297 22.60 4.10 5.39
CA GLN A 297 22.79 5.55 5.38
C GLN A 297 23.53 6.01 6.64
N ILE A 298 23.08 5.60 7.82
CA ILE A 298 23.73 5.93 9.09
C ILE A 298 25.18 5.45 9.10
N ASN A 299 25.46 4.25 8.57
CA ASN A 299 26.82 3.75 8.45
C ASN A 299 27.67 4.59 7.49
N ASN A 300 27.11 4.99 6.33
CA ASN A 300 27.78 5.85 5.37
C ASN A 300 28.08 7.25 5.96
N LEU A 301 27.13 7.83 6.71
CA LEU A 301 27.34 9.09 7.43
C LEU A 301 28.48 8.97 8.44
N LYS A 302 28.48 7.90 9.26
CA LYS A 302 29.57 7.62 10.22
C LYS A 302 30.94 7.51 9.56
N GLN A 303 31.03 6.86 8.41
CA GLN A 303 32.28 6.76 7.64
C GLN A 303 32.76 8.11 7.10
N ASN A 304 31.83 9.04 6.85
CA ASN A 304 32.11 10.34 6.27
C ASN A 304 32.21 11.47 7.29
N PHE A 305 32.12 11.24 8.60
CA PHE A 305 32.17 12.31 9.61
C PHE A 305 33.38 13.26 9.47
N ALA A 306 34.53 12.75 9.00
CA ALA A 306 35.71 13.58 8.77
C ALA A 306 35.56 14.60 7.64
N SER A 307 34.69 14.33 6.65
CA SER A 307 34.49 15.20 5.48
C SER A 307 33.60 16.43 5.78
N TRP A 308 32.99 16.46 6.97
CA TRP A 308 31.97 17.44 7.38
C TRP A 308 32.46 18.26 8.58
N THR A 309 33.78 18.33 8.78
CA THR A 309 34.37 19.05 9.90
C THR A 309 34.33 20.56 9.67
N SER A 310 33.87 21.27 10.68
CA SER A 310 33.94 22.72 10.80
C SER A 310 35.30 23.21 11.31
N GLY A 311 36.17 22.29 11.76
CA GLY A 311 37.36 22.60 12.56
C GLY A 311 37.06 22.91 14.04
N ASN A 312 35.78 22.85 14.45
CA ASN A 312 35.35 23.02 15.83
C ASN A 312 34.72 21.71 16.35
N GLU A 313 35.41 21.03 17.28
CA GLU A 313 35.00 19.73 17.82
C GLU A 313 33.56 19.72 18.37
N LYS A 314 33.15 20.84 18.96
CA LYS A 314 31.84 21.01 19.58
C LYS A 314 30.73 21.07 18.53
N VAL A 315 30.94 21.81 17.44
CA VAL A 315 30.02 21.88 16.30
C VAL A 315 29.98 20.55 15.54
N ASP A 316 31.13 19.90 15.37
CA ASP A 316 31.21 18.61 14.69
C ASP A 316 30.43 17.53 15.45
N LYS A 317 30.53 17.50 16.79
CA LYS A 317 29.71 16.61 17.63
C LYS A 317 28.21 16.88 17.48
N PHE A 318 27.80 18.14 17.35
CA PHE A 318 26.40 18.49 17.13
C PHE A 318 25.90 18.00 15.77
N ILE A 319 26.66 18.24 14.70
CA ILE A 319 26.34 17.75 13.36
C ILE A 319 26.19 16.23 13.36
N GLN A 320 27.15 15.51 13.96
CA GLN A 320 27.07 14.05 14.07
C GLN A 320 25.84 13.58 14.85
N LYS A 321 25.52 14.23 15.98
CA LYS A 321 24.28 13.93 16.74
C LYS A 321 23.03 14.15 15.89
N ALA A 322 22.95 15.23 15.11
CA ALA A 322 21.82 15.51 14.22
C ALA A 322 21.70 14.48 13.09
N GLN A 323 22.82 14.14 12.43
CA GLN A 323 22.86 13.13 11.36
C GLN A 323 22.42 11.74 11.83
N LEU A 324 22.68 11.39 13.09
CA LEU A 324 22.28 10.10 13.67
C LEU A 324 20.79 10.01 14.03
N LYS A 325 20.05 11.13 14.00
CA LYS A 325 18.60 11.16 14.28
C LYS A 325 17.73 10.91 13.04
N ILE A 326 18.32 10.78 11.85
CA ILE A 326 17.58 10.55 10.61
C ILE A 326 16.77 9.25 10.71
N ASP A 327 15.47 9.35 10.47
CA ASP A 327 14.52 8.23 10.57
C ASP A 327 13.56 8.13 9.38
N LYS A 328 13.42 9.20 8.58
CA LYS A 328 12.63 9.22 7.34
C LYS A 328 13.50 9.47 6.12
N LEU A 329 12.98 9.02 4.98
CA LEU A 329 13.63 9.16 3.68
C LEU A 329 13.83 10.62 3.25
N ASP A 330 12.86 11.47 3.60
CA ASP A 330 12.83 12.89 3.22
C ASP A 330 13.56 13.79 4.22
N ASP A 331 14.14 13.23 5.29
CA ASP A 331 14.90 14.00 6.28
C ASP A 331 16.10 14.67 5.63
N ALA A 332 16.29 15.92 5.99
CA ALA A 332 17.44 16.69 5.55
C ALA A 332 18.71 16.19 6.25
N ILE A 333 19.76 15.95 5.49
CA ILE A 333 21.07 15.64 6.08
C ILE A 333 21.67 16.95 6.57
N PHE A 334 21.83 17.05 7.89
CA PHE A 334 22.43 18.21 8.53
C PHE A 334 23.95 18.26 8.24
N GLU A 335 24.43 19.33 7.59
CA GLU A 335 25.84 19.52 7.23
C GLU A 335 26.56 20.68 7.91
N TRP A 336 27.89 20.59 7.92
CA TRP A 336 28.71 21.79 7.85
C TRP A 336 28.79 22.28 6.40
N ILE A 337 28.45 23.55 6.18
CA ILE A 337 28.49 24.16 4.85
C ILE A 337 29.51 25.29 4.90
N PRO A 338 30.60 25.23 4.12
CA PRO A 338 31.54 26.35 4.04
C PRO A 338 30.86 27.62 3.52
N TYR A 339 31.08 28.78 4.16
CA TYR A 339 30.37 30.02 3.81
C TYR A 339 30.56 30.47 2.36
N ASN A 340 31.70 30.12 1.75
CA ASN A 340 31.97 30.38 0.33
C ASN A 340 31.12 29.54 -0.64
N GLN A 341 30.22 28.67 -0.14
CA GLN A 341 29.25 27.93 -0.93
C GLN A 341 27.96 28.71 -1.21
N PHE A 342 27.81 29.90 -0.63
CA PHE A 342 26.64 30.74 -0.80
C PHE A 342 26.93 31.88 -1.76
N ASP A 343 26.06 32.02 -2.76
CA ASP A 343 26.07 33.11 -3.74
C ASP A 343 24.78 33.93 -3.65
N TYR A 344 24.79 35.14 -4.21
CA TYR A 344 23.63 36.04 -4.25
C TYR A 344 22.94 36.27 -2.89
N ILE A 345 23.74 36.44 -1.82
CA ILE A 345 23.22 36.68 -0.47
C ILE A 345 22.48 38.03 -0.45
N LYS A 346 21.19 37.99 -0.09
CA LYS A 346 20.29 39.15 -0.05
C LYS A 346 19.57 39.22 1.29
N GLU A 347 19.65 40.38 1.95
CA GLU A 347 18.90 40.66 3.18
C GLU A 347 17.38 40.68 2.90
N MET A 348 16.62 40.01 3.77
CA MET A 348 15.14 39.94 3.72
C MET A 348 14.49 40.48 5.00
N GLY A 349 15.25 40.56 6.09
CA GLY A 349 14.86 41.12 7.38
C GLY A 349 16.09 41.29 8.27
N THR A 350 15.89 41.69 9.53
CA THR A 350 17.00 42.00 10.47
C THR A 350 17.96 40.82 10.68
N THR A 351 17.45 39.60 10.69
CA THR A 351 18.21 38.36 10.94
C THR A 351 18.08 37.32 9.82
N LEU A 352 17.33 37.62 8.76
CA LEU A 352 16.98 36.67 7.71
C LEU A 352 17.54 37.13 6.36
N TYR A 353 18.26 36.24 5.70
CA TYR A 353 18.85 36.46 4.38
C TYR A 353 18.47 35.30 3.46
N SER A 354 18.31 35.57 2.18
CA SER A 354 18.21 34.53 1.16
C SER A 354 19.54 34.39 0.43
N ALA A 355 19.89 33.17 0.03
CA ALA A 355 21.08 32.90 -0.75
C ALA A 355 20.83 31.73 -1.72
N ILE A 356 21.75 31.56 -2.67
CA ILE A 356 21.84 30.36 -3.50
C ILE A 356 22.96 29.49 -2.96
N TRP A 357 22.64 28.26 -2.59
CA TRP A 357 23.64 27.27 -2.20
C TRP A 357 24.17 26.52 -3.44
N MET A 358 25.41 26.80 -3.84
CA MET A 358 25.99 26.30 -5.09
C MET A 358 26.02 24.77 -5.16
N ASN A 359 26.54 24.11 -4.13
CA ASN A 359 26.54 22.64 -4.08
C ASN A 359 25.16 22.07 -3.73
N GLY A 360 24.37 22.81 -2.95
CA GLY A 360 23.02 22.42 -2.54
C GLY A 360 22.94 21.20 -1.61
N PRO A 361 21.72 20.90 -1.12
CA PRO A 361 21.49 19.84 -0.16
C PRO A 361 21.70 18.45 -0.79
N LEU A 362 22.14 17.50 0.04
CA LEU A 362 22.15 16.09 -0.33
C LEU A 362 20.74 15.53 -0.16
N CYS A 363 20.14 15.05 -1.25
CA CYS A 363 18.79 14.47 -1.26
C CYS A 363 18.81 13.07 -1.86
N TYR A 364 17.86 12.23 -1.45
CA TYR A 364 17.71 10.90 -2.04
C TYR A 364 16.97 10.99 -3.37
N ASN A 365 17.59 10.54 -4.45
CA ASN A 365 16.99 10.49 -5.77
C ASN A 365 16.13 9.23 -5.90
N TYR A 366 14.81 9.42 -5.96
CA TYR A 366 13.82 8.34 -6.05
C TYR A 366 13.94 7.48 -7.32
N ASP A 367 14.28 8.08 -8.45
CA ASP A 367 14.35 7.38 -9.74
C ASP A 367 15.57 6.47 -9.83
N LYS A 368 16.68 6.93 -9.26
CA LYS A 368 17.97 6.23 -9.29
C LYS A 368 18.29 5.45 -8.01
N MET A 369 17.50 5.65 -6.96
CA MET A 369 17.71 5.07 -5.63
C MET A 369 19.11 5.37 -5.07
N GLU A 370 19.59 6.60 -5.26
CA GLU A 370 20.93 7.04 -4.85
C GLU A 370 20.90 8.45 -4.26
N TRP A 371 21.85 8.78 -3.38
CA TRP A 371 22.02 10.14 -2.87
C TRP A 371 22.69 11.04 -3.90
N LYS A 372 22.11 12.22 -4.12
CA LYS A 372 22.63 13.21 -5.06
C LYS A 372 22.52 14.61 -4.47
N ARG A 373 23.48 15.48 -4.76
CA ARG A 373 23.36 16.91 -4.44
C ARG A 373 22.42 17.61 -5.42
N ASN A 374 21.57 18.49 -4.90
CA ASN A 374 20.72 19.36 -5.72
C ASN A 374 21.32 20.77 -5.81
N PRO A 375 22.22 21.04 -6.78
CA PRO A 375 22.98 22.29 -6.81
C PRO A 375 22.10 23.50 -7.11
N ASN A 376 22.58 24.68 -6.69
CA ASN A 376 21.93 25.98 -6.86
C ASN A 376 20.54 26.07 -6.21
N GLU A 377 20.37 25.39 -5.07
CA GLU A 377 19.15 25.46 -4.29
C GLU A 377 19.02 26.84 -3.64
N LYS A 378 17.84 27.46 -3.73
CA LYS A 378 17.55 28.68 -3.00
C LYS A 378 17.29 28.33 -1.54
N ILE A 379 17.92 29.05 -0.63
CA ILE A 379 17.90 28.78 0.80
C ILE A 379 17.70 30.07 1.60
N ASN A 380 17.34 29.89 2.86
CA ASN A 380 17.31 30.94 3.86
C ASN A 380 18.47 30.76 4.86
N LEU A 381 19.13 31.86 5.18
CA LEU A 381 20.19 31.97 6.18
C LEU A 381 19.64 32.76 7.38
N ILE A 382 19.63 32.15 8.55
CA ILE A 382 19.22 32.81 9.80
C ILE A 382 20.46 33.14 10.62
N PHE A 383 20.58 34.42 10.98
CA PHE A 383 21.62 34.98 11.84
C PHE A 383 21.06 35.14 13.25
N TYR A 384 21.75 34.58 14.24
CA TYR A 384 21.43 34.91 15.63
C TYR A 384 22.20 36.17 16.03
N ASP A 385 21.48 37.24 16.31
CA ASP A 385 22.08 38.51 16.74
C ASP A 385 22.67 38.37 18.15
N ASN A 386 23.74 39.10 18.41
CA ASN A 386 24.74 38.92 19.47
C ASN A 386 24.24 39.15 20.93
N SER A 387 22.94 39.07 21.22
CA SER A 387 22.39 39.16 22.58
C SER A 387 22.33 37.81 23.33
N PHE A 388 22.40 36.69 22.60
CA PHE A 388 22.91 35.44 23.12
C PHE A 388 24.34 35.31 22.63
N LYS A 389 25.31 35.42 23.54
CA LYS A 389 26.58 34.76 23.29
C LYS A 389 26.23 33.29 23.05
N LEU A 390 26.31 32.87 21.78
CA LEU A 390 26.80 31.56 21.39
C LEU A 390 28.24 31.40 21.91
N THR A 391 28.49 31.64 23.20
CA THR A 391 29.51 30.87 23.91
C THR A 391 29.18 29.44 23.56
N ASN A 392 30.15 28.72 23.01
CA ASN A 392 30.03 27.37 22.48
C ASN A 392 29.31 26.34 23.38
N ASP A 393 28.76 26.73 24.54
CA ASP A 393 28.14 25.90 25.55
C ASP A 393 26.60 25.93 25.55
N GLU A 394 25.91 26.99 25.11
CA GLU A 394 24.43 27.08 25.22
C GLU A 394 23.67 26.44 24.06
N PHE A 395 24.14 26.62 22.82
CA PHE A 395 23.58 25.94 21.63
C PHE A 395 23.81 24.40 21.65
N LEU A 396 24.73 23.94 22.50
CA LEU A 396 25.16 22.54 22.60
C LEU A 396 24.67 21.83 23.86
N LYS A 397 23.79 22.47 24.65
CA LYS A 397 23.09 21.77 25.74
C LYS A 397 22.33 20.59 25.14
N GLU A 398 22.43 19.43 25.79
CA GLU A 398 22.06 18.12 25.23
C GLU A 398 20.57 17.97 24.88
N ASP A 399 19.71 18.90 25.31
CA ASP A 399 18.25 18.85 25.21
C ASP A 399 17.64 19.72 24.08
N ASN A 400 18.42 20.15 23.09
CA ASN A 400 17.90 20.90 21.92
C ASN A 400 17.07 20.03 20.94
N SER A 401 16.26 19.07 21.42
CA SER A 401 15.30 18.33 20.58
C SER A 401 14.26 19.27 19.97
N SER A 402 13.94 20.36 20.68
CA SER A 402 12.99 21.39 20.26
C SER A 402 13.40 22.16 18.99
N LEU A 403 14.68 22.15 18.59
CA LEU A 403 15.13 22.75 17.32
C LEU A 403 14.71 21.92 16.09
N PHE A 404 14.32 20.66 16.29
CA PHE A 404 13.92 19.72 15.24
C PHE A 404 12.45 19.30 15.35
N GLU A 405 11.72 19.81 16.34
CA GLU A 405 10.30 19.52 16.59
C GLU A 405 9.52 20.85 16.55
N SER A 406 9.11 21.28 15.36
CA SER A 406 8.03 22.28 15.23
C SER A 406 6.82 21.62 14.57
N ASP A 407 5.77 21.40 15.37
CA ASP A 407 4.54 20.70 14.97
C ASP A 407 3.69 21.43 13.91
N ASP A 408 4.05 22.66 13.53
CA ASP A 408 3.24 23.48 12.62
C ASP A 408 3.85 23.75 11.23
N PHE A 409 5.15 23.47 11.01
CA PHE A 409 5.77 23.62 9.68
C PHE A 409 6.91 22.61 9.47
N ASP A 410 6.81 21.75 8.45
CA ASP A 410 7.88 20.83 7.99
C ASP A 410 9.04 21.61 7.30
N ILE A 411 9.70 22.51 8.04
CA ILE A 411 10.85 23.28 7.52
C ILE A 411 12.12 22.44 7.66
N LYS A 412 12.74 22.13 6.52
CA LYS A 412 14.01 21.40 6.52
C LYS A 412 15.16 22.32 6.92
N ILE A 413 15.93 21.89 7.92
CA ILE A 413 17.19 22.52 8.31
C ILE A 413 18.33 21.72 7.68
N TYR A 414 19.08 22.36 6.79
CA TYR A 414 20.15 21.70 6.05
C TYR A 414 21.49 21.70 6.78
N GLY A 415 21.72 22.61 7.72
CA GLY A 415 22.99 22.63 8.42
C GLY A 415 23.37 23.96 9.06
N VAL A 416 24.67 24.07 9.35
CA VAL A 416 25.32 25.25 9.92
C VAL A 416 26.51 25.68 9.06
N SER A 417 26.77 26.98 9.06
CA SER A 417 27.98 27.58 8.49
C SER A 417 28.55 28.60 9.46
N GLN A 418 29.76 29.07 9.21
CA GLN A 418 30.36 30.20 9.92
C GLN A 418 30.82 31.27 8.94
N ILE A 419 30.43 32.52 9.22
CA ILE A 419 30.82 33.68 8.43
C ILE A 419 32.33 33.88 8.55
N SER A 420 33.00 34.04 7.41
CA SER A 420 34.45 34.18 7.33
C SER A 420 35.00 35.33 8.18
N GLU A 421 34.33 36.48 8.14
CA GLU A 421 34.71 37.76 8.70
C GLU A 421 34.42 37.86 10.20
N THR A 422 33.18 37.53 10.61
CA THR A 422 32.71 37.74 11.98
C THR A 422 32.90 36.53 12.88
N LYS A 423 33.11 35.34 12.30
CA LYS A 423 33.10 34.04 13.01
C LYS A 423 31.76 33.68 13.66
N ASN A 424 30.69 34.40 13.33
CA ASN A 424 29.34 34.05 13.78
C ASN A 424 28.83 32.83 13.01
N TYR A 425 28.08 31.97 13.69
CA TYR A 425 27.40 30.84 13.06
C TYR A 425 26.06 31.27 12.47
N ILE A 426 25.69 30.63 11.36
CA ILE A 426 24.42 30.81 10.67
C ILE A 426 23.76 29.44 10.47
N LEU A 427 22.44 29.40 10.58
CA LEU A 427 21.64 28.23 10.22
C LEU A 427 21.19 28.33 8.77
N ILE A 428 21.16 27.18 8.09
CA ILE A 428 20.73 27.04 6.70
C ILE A 428 19.42 26.27 6.68
N LEU A 429 18.40 26.89 6.12
CA LEU A 429 17.05 26.33 6.05
C LEU A 429 16.54 26.32 4.61
N GLN A 430 15.59 25.45 4.36
CA GLN A 430 14.80 25.45 3.13
C GLN A 430 14.16 26.82 2.89
N ASP A 431 14.18 27.27 1.64
CA ASP A 431 13.44 28.46 1.23
C ASP A 431 11.94 28.18 1.30
N CYS A 432 11.31 28.60 2.39
CA CYS A 432 9.88 28.65 2.52
C CYS A 432 9.42 30.06 2.17
N TYR A 433 8.60 30.21 1.13
CA TYR A 433 7.87 31.46 0.91
C TYR A 433 6.90 31.66 2.08
N CYS A 434 7.32 32.40 3.10
CA CYS A 434 6.44 32.78 4.19
C CYS A 434 6.70 34.22 4.61
N GLU A 435 5.79 35.11 4.24
CA GLU A 435 5.64 36.49 4.74
C GLU A 435 5.39 36.55 6.27
N TYR A 436 5.48 35.44 7.00
CA TYR A 436 5.10 35.30 8.41
C TYR A 436 6.26 35.02 9.39
N PHE A 437 7.48 34.71 8.92
CA PHE A 437 8.62 34.52 9.84
C PHE A 437 9.17 35.83 10.44
N ALA A 438 8.75 36.98 9.89
CA ALA A 438 9.12 38.29 10.42
C ALA A 438 8.36 38.68 11.70
N GLU A 439 7.26 37.99 12.04
CA GLU A 439 6.37 38.40 13.16
C GLU A 439 6.46 37.50 14.42
N THR A 440 7.11 36.33 14.39
CA THR A 440 7.10 35.39 15.52
C THR A 440 8.32 35.44 16.45
N HIS A 441 9.26 36.36 16.26
CA HIS A 441 10.38 36.59 17.21
C HIS A 441 10.06 37.59 18.34
N GLU A 442 8.79 37.93 18.58
CA GLU A 442 8.37 38.66 19.79
C GLU A 442 7.87 37.77 20.95
N ILE A 443 7.83 36.43 20.80
CA ILE A 443 7.39 35.53 21.88
C ILE A 443 8.53 34.63 22.35
N ALA A 444 9.55 35.24 22.94
CA ALA A 444 10.46 34.60 23.90
C ALA A 444 11.06 35.65 24.84
N ALA A 445 10.20 36.53 25.36
CA ALA A 445 10.48 37.35 26.52
C ALA A 445 9.56 36.90 27.67
N MET A 446 9.83 35.70 28.22
CA MET A 446 9.54 35.32 29.60
C MET A 446 10.32 34.07 30.01
#